data_AF-A0A970G296-F1
#
_entry.id   AF-A0A970G296-F1
#
_cell.length_a   1.000
_cell.length_b   1.000
_cell.length_c   1.000
_cell.angle_alpha   90.00
_cell.angle_beta   90.00
_cell.angle_gamma   90.00
#
_symmetry.space_group_name_H-M   'P 1'
#
loop_
_entity.id
_entity.type
_entity.pdbx_description
1 polymer ?
#
loop_
_entity_poly.entity_id
_entity_poly.type
_entity_poly.pdbx_seq_one_letter_code
_entity_poly.pdbx_strand_id
1 'polypeptide(L)'
;MSGTFTGEGEGFSSEAPIKVSVTLADGKITEVKVDEHAESVDVIPAVVTALEEIPAKMVESNSVDVEAVAGASWTSKGIIAAVEAALQSAGVTEEAAEEPAKEPVVINASGLQVGLGIDSTGRLGPGKDDKDVQVYSFNQVFAGVLFDAEGRIVYAKLDQLEVASPNYDGDGMPHFAGFPGQLPYLYDSDHDGKIDGVLETNDELFQSDIAAWQTKRMRGDGYKMGTGTWANQMDAYEAFFVGKTVEELEVLFERVFSSRNGRPLKDGSTNEEDKAKYDALSDEDKAMLADVTTAATMSLNDSHGNILAALKAAYENAQPVAGSAASVGLGINFMGRLGPGKDNTDTQVYSINEVVALNLFDAEGKIVQSVVDQIEIATPNYDGDGMPHFSGFPGQGGYNYDFNHDGVVDGKFVPNDAGFQSEVASWLTKRERGDAYKMGIGTWASEMDAYQAFFTGKTVDELDELFGRVFSSRNGRPLKDGSTNEEDKAKYDALSDEDKALLADVTTGATMSLNDSHGNILAALRDSMDKQVAVEITVGE
;
A
#
# COMPACT_ATOMS: atom_id res chain seq x y z
N MET A 1 1.64 48.14 -1.49
CA MET A 1 0.87 47.61 -2.63
C MET A 1 -0.60 47.63 -2.27
N SER A 2 -1.49 47.95 -3.20
CA SER A 2 -2.93 47.95 -2.92
C SER A 2 -3.73 47.46 -4.11
N GLY A 3 -4.76 46.67 -3.83
CA GLY A 3 -5.55 45.98 -4.84
C GLY A 3 -6.24 44.75 -4.24
N THR A 4 -7.16 44.18 -5.01
CA THR A 4 -7.81 42.90 -4.68
C THR A 4 -7.25 41.83 -5.61
N PHE A 5 -6.84 40.71 -5.04
CA PHE A 5 -6.19 39.60 -5.73
C PHE A 5 -6.94 38.32 -5.43
N THR A 6 -7.04 37.44 -6.43
CA THR A 6 -7.77 36.18 -6.29
C THR A 6 -6.79 35.02 -6.30
N GLY A 7 -7.04 34.01 -5.47
CA GLY A 7 -6.31 32.77 -5.47
C GLY A 7 -7.24 31.60 -5.20
N GLU A 8 -6.74 30.41 -5.51
CA GLU A 8 -7.46 29.15 -5.41
C GLU A 8 -6.60 28.15 -4.65
N GLY A 9 -7.23 27.34 -3.81
CA GLY A 9 -6.58 26.32 -2.98
C GLY A 9 -7.47 25.11 -2.79
N GLU A 10 -6.88 23.92 -2.79
CA GLU A 10 -7.65 22.68 -2.66
C GLU A 10 -8.17 22.48 -1.22
N GLY A 11 -9.49 22.31 -1.10
CA GLY A 11 -10.19 22.01 0.15
C GLY A 11 -10.32 20.52 0.42
N PHE A 12 -11.35 20.11 1.17
CA PHE A 12 -11.70 18.70 1.34
C PHE A 12 -12.39 18.14 0.08
N SER A 13 -13.26 18.93 -0.55
CA SER A 13 -14.04 18.52 -1.71
C SER A 13 -13.18 18.44 -2.97
N SER A 14 -13.37 17.40 -3.77
CA SER A 14 -12.78 17.27 -5.11
C SER A 14 -13.63 17.94 -6.21
N GLU A 15 -14.86 18.39 -5.89
CA GLU A 15 -15.77 18.97 -6.89
C GLU A 15 -15.31 20.36 -7.38
N ALA A 16 -14.79 21.20 -6.48
CA ALA A 16 -14.26 22.53 -6.81
C ALA A 16 -13.26 23.03 -5.75
N PRO A 17 -12.21 23.77 -6.16
CA PRO A 17 -11.28 24.40 -5.22
C PRO A 17 -11.96 25.54 -4.43
N ILE A 18 -11.35 25.92 -3.31
CA ILE A 18 -11.74 27.11 -2.54
C ILE A 18 -11.15 28.33 -3.22
N LYS A 19 -12.00 29.26 -3.65
CA LYS A 19 -11.62 30.52 -4.27
C LYS A 19 -11.70 31.65 -3.25
N VAL A 20 -10.65 32.45 -3.14
CA VAL A 20 -10.58 33.57 -2.18
C VAL A 20 -10.15 34.86 -2.88
N SER A 21 -10.79 35.97 -2.51
CA SER A 21 -10.36 37.34 -2.80
C SER A 21 -9.67 37.97 -1.59
N VAL A 22 -8.45 38.46 -1.78
CA VAL A 22 -7.64 39.15 -0.76
C VAL A 22 -7.48 40.62 -1.12
N THR A 23 -7.93 41.54 -0.25
CA THR A 23 -7.76 42.99 -0.44
C THR A 23 -6.58 43.50 0.36
N LEU A 24 -5.60 44.05 -0.35
CA LEU A 24 -4.44 44.71 0.23
C LEU A 24 -4.61 46.24 0.25
N ALA A 25 -4.30 46.88 1.37
CA ALA A 25 -4.13 48.33 1.49
C ALA A 25 -2.74 48.62 2.07
N ASP A 26 -1.92 49.39 1.36
CA ASP A 26 -0.53 49.70 1.72
C ASP A 26 0.33 48.47 2.10
N GLY A 27 0.06 47.32 1.47
CA GLY A 27 0.76 46.05 1.72
C GLY A 27 0.23 45.25 2.91
N LYS A 28 -0.87 45.68 3.53
CA LYS A 28 -1.55 44.95 4.62
C LYS A 28 -2.82 44.27 4.13
N ILE A 29 -3.08 43.08 4.65
CA ILE A 29 -4.33 42.34 4.45
C ILE A 29 -5.43 43.09 5.21
N THR A 30 -6.42 43.58 4.47
CA THR A 30 -7.57 44.30 5.03
C THR A 30 -8.88 43.54 4.90
N GLU A 31 -8.93 42.57 4.00
CA GLU A 31 -10.07 41.70 3.79
C GLU A 31 -9.60 40.40 3.15
N VAL A 32 -10.18 39.30 3.59
CA VAL A 32 -10.08 37.99 2.96
C VAL A 32 -11.51 37.48 2.82
N LYS A 33 -11.94 37.20 1.60
CA LYS A 33 -13.31 36.79 1.28
C LYS A 33 -13.29 35.47 0.54
N VAL A 34 -13.92 34.44 1.11
CA VAL A 34 -14.20 33.19 0.38
C VAL A 34 -15.31 33.45 -0.62
N ASP A 35 -15.01 33.30 -1.90
CA ASP A 35 -15.92 33.60 -3.01
C ASP A 35 -16.69 32.36 -3.48
N GLU A 36 -16.01 31.20 -3.51
CA GLU A 36 -16.54 29.94 -4.03
C GLU A 36 -15.90 28.76 -3.29
N HIS A 37 -16.67 27.72 -2.98
CA HIS A 37 -16.18 26.46 -2.43
C HIS A 37 -17.24 25.35 -2.65
N ALA A 38 -16.81 24.08 -2.62
CA ALA A 38 -17.70 22.91 -2.60
C ALA A 38 -17.64 22.12 -1.28
N GLU A 39 -17.16 22.75 -0.20
CA GLU A 39 -17.03 22.12 1.11
C GLU A 39 -18.38 21.79 1.78
N SER A 40 -18.41 20.76 2.62
CA SER A 40 -19.62 20.16 3.20
C SER A 40 -20.26 20.95 4.36
N VAL A 41 -20.59 22.23 4.12
CA VAL A 41 -21.15 23.17 5.12
C VAL A 41 -22.46 22.69 5.75
N ASP A 42 -23.27 21.95 5.00
CA ASP A 42 -24.59 21.48 5.47
C ASP A 42 -24.50 20.31 6.46
N VAL A 43 -23.33 19.65 6.53
CA VAL A 43 -23.17 18.38 7.26
C VAL A 43 -22.10 18.47 8.35
N ILE A 44 -21.09 19.35 8.19
CA ILE A 44 -19.94 19.45 9.11
C ILE A 44 -19.86 20.89 9.67
N PRO A 45 -20.36 21.16 10.89
CA PRO A 45 -20.37 22.52 11.47
C PRO A 45 -18.98 23.18 11.55
N ALA A 46 -17.92 22.40 11.76
CA ALA A 46 -16.56 22.91 11.81
C ALA A 46 -16.10 23.55 10.47
N VAL A 47 -16.67 23.12 9.34
CA VAL A 47 -16.37 23.70 8.01
C VAL A 47 -16.85 25.15 7.96
N VAL A 48 -18.04 25.43 8.49
CA VAL A 48 -18.56 26.81 8.61
C VAL A 48 -17.63 27.65 9.49
N THR A 49 -17.20 27.10 10.62
CA THR A 49 -16.22 27.77 11.49
C THR A 49 -14.90 28.07 10.77
N ALA A 50 -14.38 27.14 9.96
CA ALA A 50 -13.16 27.37 9.18
C ALA A 50 -13.32 28.48 8.13
N LEU A 51 -14.43 28.47 7.39
CA LEU A 51 -14.75 29.45 6.35
C LEU A 51 -14.90 30.88 6.91
N GLU A 52 -15.27 31.01 8.19
CA GLU A 52 -15.42 32.31 8.87
C GLU A 52 -14.16 32.73 9.64
N GLU A 53 -13.60 31.84 10.46
CA GLU A 53 -12.53 32.19 11.39
C GLU A 53 -11.17 32.32 10.72
N ILE A 54 -10.84 31.47 9.74
CA ILE A 54 -9.51 31.50 9.09
C ILE A 54 -9.29 32.85 8.37
N PRO A 55 -10.20 33.32 7.49
CA PRO A 55 -10.10 34.65 6.90
C PRO A 55 -10.01 35.77 7.94
N ALA A 56 -10.81 35.71 9.00
CA ALA A 56 -10.82 36.73 10.06
C ALA A 56 -9.48 36.79 10.82
N LYS A 57 -8.92 35.62 11.18
CA LYS A 57 -7.62 35.50 11.85
C LYS A 57 -6.49 36.06 10.99
N MET A 58 -6.51 35.84 9.67
CA MET A 58 -5.50 36.38 8.76
C MET A 58 -5.55 37.91 8.65
N VAL A 59 -6.74 38.49 8.63
CA VAL A 59 -6.92 39.95 8.65
C VAL A 59 -6.44 40.52 9.98
N GLU A 60 -6.76 39.86 11.10
CA GLU A 60 -6.34 40.30 12.45
C GLU A 60 -4.83 40.22 12.66
N SER A 61 -4.20 39.10 12.27
CA SER A 61 -2.77 38.87 12.42
C SER A 61 -1.93 39.57 11.35
N ASN A 62 -2.56 39.97 10.23
CA ASN A 62 -1.89 40.38 9.00
C ASN A 62 -0.83 39.33 8.57
N SER A 63 -1.18 38.05 8.70
CA SER A 63 -0.34 36.89 8.39
C SER A 63 -1.19 35.77 7.80
N VAL A 64 -0.61 34.96 6.92
CA VAL A 64 -1.21 33.71 6.43
C VAL A 64 -0.97 32.52 7.37
N ASP A 65 0.02 32.65 8.26
CA ASP A 65 0.33 31.67 9.30
C ASP A 65 -0.72 31.74 10.42
N VAL A 66 -1.80 30.96 10.25
CA VAL A 66 -2.90 30.83 11.20
C VAL A 66 -3.23 29.36 11.43
N GLU A 67 -3.57 29.01 12.67
CA GLU A 67 -3.91 27.64 13.03
C GLU A 67 -5.20 27.17 12.36
N ALA A 68 -5.17 25.96 11.80
CA ALA A 68 -6.33 25.30 11.22
C ALA A 68 -7.42 25.02 12.27
N VAL A 69 -8.69 25.05 11.86
CA VAL A 69 -9.83 24.71 12.72
C VAL A 69 -9.93 23.19 12.86
N ALA A 70 -9.91 22.70 14.10
CA ALA A 70 -10.11 21.29 14.41
C ALA A 70 -11.42 20.76 13.82
N GLY A 71 -11.34 19.63 13.09
CA GLY A 71 -12.48 19.04 12.39
C GLY A 71 -12.76 19.64 11.00
N ALA A 72 -12.01 20.65 10.57
CA ALA A 72 -12.08 21.26 9.24
C ALA A 72 -10.67 21.61 8.71
N SER A 73 -9.70 20.72 8.95
CA SER A 73 -8.30 20.93 8.64
C SER A 73 -8.06 21.14 7.14
N TRP A 74 -8.67 20.33 6.29
CA TRP A 74 -8.56 20.43 4.82
C TRP A 74 -9.15 21.74 4.30
N THR A 75 -10.35 22.10 4.75
CA THR A 75 -10.97 23.40 4.45
C THR A 75 -10.06 24.56 4.88
N SER A 76 -9.51 24.50 6.09
CA SER A 76 -8.63 25.55 6.63
C SER A 76 -7.37 25.71 5.78
N LYS A 77 -6.72 24.60 5.43
CA LYS A 77 -5.52 24.59 4.57
C LYS A 77 -5.83 25.07 3.15
N GLY A 78 -6.99 24.70 2.59
CA GLY A 78 -7.43 25.20 1.28
C GLY A 78 -7.64 26.71 1.26
N ILE A 79 -8.20 27.29 2.33
CA ILE A 79 -8.32 28.75 2.48
C ILE A 79 -6.93 29.40 2.58
N ILE A 80 -6.03 28.83 3.39
CA ILE A 80 -4.65 29.33 3.55
C ILE A 80 -3.93 29.34 2.19
N ALA A 81 -3.95 28.21 1.48
CA ALA A 81 -3.33 28.08 0.16
C ALA A 81 -3.95 29.05 -0.87
N ALA A 82 -5.27 29.25 -0.85
CA ALA A 82 -5.93 30.20 -1.73
C ALA A 82 -5.50 31.65 -1.46
N VAL A 83 -5.30 32.02 -0.19
CA VAL A 83 -4.79 33.34 0.20
C VAL A 83 -3.33 33.48 -0.20
N GLU A 84 -2.49 32.48 0.03
CA GLU A 84 -1.09 32.47 -0.41
C GLU A 84 -0.98 32.63 -1.92
N ALA A 85 -1.79 31.89 -2.70
CA ALA A 85 -1.86 32.03 -4.16
C ALA A 85 -2.28 33.45 -4.58
N ALA A 86 -3.26 34.05 -3.88
CA ALA A 86 -3.68 35.42 -4.13
C ALA A 86 -2.53 36.42 -3.85
N LEU A 87 -1.79 36.25 -2.76
CA LEU A 87 -0.65 37.08 -2.38
C LEU A 87 0.53 36.90 -3.35
N GLN A 88 0.81 35.68 -3.80
CA GLN A 88 1.79 35.39 -4.84
C GLN A 88 1.42 36.09 -6.16
N SER A 89 0.15 36.07 -6.55
CA SER A 89 -0.35 36.80 -7.74
C SER A 89 -0.19 38.32 -7.59
N ALA A 90 -0.20 38.82 -6.35
CA ALA A 90 0.12 40.21 -6.03
C ALA A 90 1.62 40.49 -6.11
N GLY A 91 2.51 39.50 -6.25
CA GLY A 91 3.95 39.69 -6.19
C GLY A 91 4.50 39.83 -4.77
N VAL A 92 3.72 39.37 -3.76
CA VAL A 92 4.21 39.09 -2.41
C VAL A 92 4.73 37.66 -2.43
N THR A 93 6.02 37.49 -2.70
CA THR A 93 6.68 36.19 -2.72
C THR A 93 7.26 35.90 -1.34
N GLU A 94 6.67 34.97 -0.59
CA GLU A 94 7.48 34.08 0.23
C GLU A 94 8.10 33.04 -0.69
N GLU A 95 9.39 32.74 -0.51
CA GLU A 95 9.98 31.54 -1.09
C GLU A 95 9.11 30.37 -0.65
N ALA A 96 8.61 29.58 -1.60
CA ALA A 96 7.88 28.36 -1.28
C ALA A 96 8.76 27.56 -0.31
N ALA A 97 8.30 27.39 0.92
CA ALA A 97 9.01 26.58 1.89
C ALA A 97 9.04 25.16 1.31
N GLU A 98 10.20 24.73 0.83
CA GLU A 98 10.48 23.30 0.75
C GLU A 98 10.17 22.75 2.14
N GLU A 99 9.27 21.75 2.22
CA GLU A 99 9.07 21.06 3.49
C GLU A 99 10.46 20.64 3.99
N PRO A 100 10.85 21.03 5.21
CA PRO A 100 12.16 20.69 5.72
C PRO A 100 12.29 19.17 5.68
N ALA A 101 13.38 18.68 5.07
CA ALA A 101 13.66 17.25 5.02
C ALA A 101 13.54 16.68 6.44
N LYS A 102 12.62 15.72 6.63
CA LYS A 102 12.42 15.07 7.94
C LYS A 102 13.77 14.52 8.40
N GLU A 103 14.18 14.86 9.62
CA GLU A 103 15.40 14.31 10.21
C GLU A 103 15.34 12.77 10.20
N PRO A 104 16.46 12.08 9.92
CA PRO A 104 16.46 10.64 9.86
C PRO A 104 16.11 10.04 11.22
N VAL A 105 15.36 8.94 11.22
CA VAL A 105 15.09 8.20 12.45
C VAL A 105 16.37 7.48 12.88
N VAL A 106 16.92 7.87 14.03
CA VAL A 106 18.15 7.27 14.57
C VAL A 106 17.83 5.99 15.33
N ILE A 107 18.40 4.87 14.88
CA ILE A 107 18.17 3.52 15.41
C ILE A 107 19.51 2.96 15.91
N ASN A 108 19.71 3.05 17.23
CA ASN A 108 20.91 2.56 17.92
C ASN A 108 20.57 1.40 18.85
N ALA A 109 20.67 0.17 18.36
CA ALA A 109 20.44 -1.03 19.17
C ALA A 109 21.31 -2.21 18.71
N SER A 110 21.64 -3.09 19.65
CA SER A 110 22.25 -4.38 19.37
C SER A 110 21.18 -5.44 19.14
N GLY A 111 21.44 -6.43 18.28
CA GLY A 111 20.50 -7.53 18.04
C GLY A 111 19.26 -7.12 17.27
N LEU A 112 19.35 -6.06 16.45
CA LEU A 112 18.27 -5.63 15.57
C LEU A 112 17.82 -6.76 14.64
N GLN A 113 16.52 -6.84 14.42
CA GLN A 113 15.89 -7.73 13.45
C GLN A 113 15.04 -6.94 12.46
N VAL A 114 14.97 -7.42 11.22
CA VAL A 114 14.15 -6.87 10.14
C VAL A 114 13.14 -7.93 9.68
N GLY A 115 11.88 -7.53 9.56
CA GLY A 115 10.77 -8.42 9.25
C GLY A 115 9.84 -7.85 8.19
N LEU A 116 9.29 -8.73 7.36
CA LEU A 116 8.26 -8.43 6.37
C LEU A 116 7.01 -9.26 6.66
N GLY A 117 5.86 -8.61 6.73
CA GLY A 117 4.57 -9.25 6.98
C GLY A 117 3.51 -8.80 5.99
N ILE A 118 2.61 -9.72 5.63
CA ILE A 118 1.48 -9.47 4.75
C ILE A 118 0.24 -10.10 5.36
N ASP A 119 -0.88 -9.39 5.38
CA ASP A 119 -2.20 -9.93 5.78
C ASP A 119 -3.22 -9.62 4.68
N SER A 120 -4.11 -10.58 4.39
CA SER A 120 -5.15 -10.46 3.37
C SER A 120 -6.56 -10.62 3.98
N THR A 121 -7.46 -9.68 3.71
CA THR A 121 -8.84 -9.68 4.25
C THR A 121 -9.88 -9.41 3.17
N GLY A 122 -10.86 -10.32 3.04
CA GLY A 122 -12.04 -10.14 2.19
C GLY A 122 -13.15 -9.37 2.91
N ARG A 123 -13.73 -8.36 2.23
CA ARG A 123 -14.73 -7.45 2.78
C ARG A 123 -16.01 -7.42 1.96
N LEU A 124 -17.12 -7.51 2.67
CA LEU A 124 -18.43 -7.11 2.20
C LEU A 124 -18.63 -5.64 2.57
N GLY A 125 -18.78 -4.77 1.58
CA GLY A 125 -19.09 -3.36 1.82
C GLY A 125 -20.42 -3.18 2.57
N PRO A 126 -20.60 -2.05 3.27
CA PRO A 126 -21.84 -1.80 4.00
C PRO A 126 -23.05 -1.56 3.07
N GLY A 127 -22.82 -1.34 1.78
CA GLY A 127 -23.83 -0.97 0.79
C GLY A 127 -23.89 -1.92 -0.39
N LYS A 128 -24.95 -1.73 -1.17
CA LYS A 128 -25.20 -2.35 -2.46
C LYS A 128 -25.35 -1.22 -3.49
N ASP A 129 -25.14 -1.55 -4.76
CA ASP A 129 -25.44 -0.64 -5.85
C ASP A 129 -26.95 -0.45 -6.08
N ASP A 130 -27.31 0.43 -7.03
CA ASP A 130 -28.70 0.72 -7.39
C ASP A 130 -29.44 -0.45 -8.07
N LYS A 131 -28.75 -1.58 -8.29
CA LYS A 131 -29.31 -2.85 -8.79
C LYS A 131 -29.40 -3.93 -7.70
N ASP A 132 -29.18 -3.56 -6.43
CA ASP A 132 -29.21 -4.45 -5.26
C ASP A 132 -28.09 -5.51 -5.26
N VAL A 133 -26.98 -5.27 -5.97
CA VAL A 133 -25.78 -6.11 -5.95
C VAL A 133 -24.80 -5.60 -4.89
N GLN A 134 -24.27 -6.54 -4.10
CA GLN A 134 -23.32 -6.27 -3.03
C GLN A 134 -21.99 -5.71 -3.58
N VAL A 135 -21.44 -4.71 -2.91
CA VAL A 135 -20.07 -4.24 -3.17
C VAL A 135 -19.10 -5.09 -2.35
N TYR A 136 -18.06 -5.58 -3.01
CA TYR A 136 -17.00 -6.37 -2.40
C TYR A 136 -15.66 -5.65 -2.53
N SER A 137 -14.72 -6.01 -1.66
CA SER A 137 -13.32 -5.60 -1.79
C SER A 137 -12.42 -6.63 -1.12
N PHE A 138 -11.22 -6.85 -1.63
CA PHE A 138 -10.16 -7.48 -0.86
C PHE A 138 -9.11 -6.44 -0.48
N ASN A 139 -8.51 -6.62 0.69
CA ASN A 139 -7.57 -5.70 1.29
C ASN A 139 -6.30 -6.47 1.65
N GLN A 140 -5.14 -5.88 1.41
CA GLN A 140 -3.86 -6.45 1.80
C GLN A 140 -3.01 -5.41 2.49
N VAL A 141 -2.59 -5.70 3.72
CA VAL A 141 -1.68 -4.84 4.48
C VAL A 141 -0.27 -5.38 4.36
N PHE A 142 0.67 -4.53 3.98
CA PHE A 142 2.10 -4.84 3.87
C PHE A 142 2.84 -4.12 4.98
N ALA A 143 3.66 -4.82 5.76
CA ALA A 143 4.40 -4.26 6.90
C ALA A 143 5.88 -4.62 6.83
N GLY A 144 6.73 -3.61 6.67
CA GLY A 144 8.18 -3.71 6.87
C GLY A 144 8.58 -3.13 8.21
N VAL A 145 9.20 -3.93 9.08
CA VAL A 145 9.40 -3.56 10.49
C VAL A 145 10.82 -3.89 10.95
N LEU A 146 11.40 -3.00 11.75
CA LEU A 146 12.62 -3.24 12.51
C LEU A 146 12.27 -3.43 13.97
N PHE A 147 12.86 -4.46 14.59
CA PHE A 147 12.70 -4.80 16.00
C PHE A 147 14.03 -4.73 16.73
N ASP A 148 14.01 -4.37 18.02
CA ASP A 148 15.14 -4.58 18.92
C ASP A 148 15.25 -6.05 19.40
N ALA A 149 16.27 -6.34 20.22
CA ALA A 149 16.52 -7.68 20.74
C ALA A 149 15.39 -8.19 21.66
N GLU A 150 14.55 -7.30 22.19
CA GLU A 150 13.39 -7.61 23.02
C GLU A 150 12.10 -7.75 22.18
N GLY A 151 12.17 -7.60 20.86
CA GLY A 151 11.02 -7.68 19.96
C GLY A 151 10.15 -6.43 19.96
N ARG A 152 10.66 -5.29 20.45
CA ARG A 152 9.95 -4.01 20.37
C ARG A 152 10.23 -3.37 19.02
N ILE A 153 9.20 -2.76 18.45
CA ILE A 153 9.28 -2.03 17.20
C ILE A 153 10.18 -0.81 17.41
N VAL A 154 11.24 -0.68 16.62
CA VAL A 154 12.10 0.53 16.58
C VAL A 154 11.86 1.37 15.34
N TYR A 155 11.27 0.77 14.30
CA TYR A 155 10.80 1.43 13.10
C TYR A 155 9.75 0.55 12.41
N ALA A 156 8.75 1.16 11.79
CA ALA A 156 7.79 0.46 10.96
C ALA A 156 7.46 1.30 9.72
N LYS A 157 7.27 0.62 8.58
CA LYS A 157 6.69 1.19 7.38
C LYS A 157 5.60 0.26 6.87
N LEU A 158 4.39 0.78 6.77
CA LEU A 158 3.23 0.02 6.33
C LEU A 158 2.59 0.67 5.11
N ASP A 159 2.01 -0.16 4.25
CA ASP A 159 1.18 0.26 3.13
C ASP A 159 0.00 -0.72 2.98
N GLN A 160 -0.99 -0.36 2.19
CA GLN A 160 -2.16 -1.20 2.00
C GLN A 160 -2.68 -1.13 0.57
N LEU A 161 -2.96 -2.28 -0.03
CA LEU A 161 -3.77 -2.38 -1.23
C LEU A 161 -5.23 -2.63 -0.85
N GLU A 162 -6.17 -1.99 -1.53
CA GLU A 162 -7.57 -2.36 -1.50
C GLU A 162 -8.07 -2.35 -2.94
N VAL A 163 -8.71 -3.45 -3.35
CA VAL A 163 -9.27 -3.63 -4.70
C VAL A 163 -10.73 -3.97 -4.56
N ALA A 164 -11.58 -3.14 -5.18
CA ALA A 164 -13.03 -3.28 -5.10
C ALA A 164 -13.63 -4.02 -6.31
N SER A 165 -14.87 -4.48 -6.16
CA SER A 165 -15.69 -4.84 -7.31
C SER A 165 -16.07 -3.59 -8.12
N PRO A 166 -16.19 -3.67 -9.46
CA PRO A 166 -16.43 -2.49 -10.31
C PRO A 166 -17.71 -1.70 -10.03
N ASN A 167 -18.68 -2.25 -9.31
CA ASN A 167 -19.89 -1.54 -8.90
C ASN A 167 -19.69 -0.62 -7.68
N TYR A 168 -18.43 -0.42 -7.25
CA TYR A 168 -18.09 0.56 -6.22
C TYR A 168 -18.06 1.98 -6.78
N ASP A 169 -18.65 2.92 -6.05
CA ASP A 169 -18.85 4.32 -6.41
C ASP A 169 -17.71 5.24 -5.93
N GLY A 170 -16.61 4.68 -5.39
CA GLY A 170 -15.46 5.49 -4.99
C GLY A 170 -14.52 5.78 -6.15
N ASP A 171 -14.46 7.04 -6.56
CA ASP A 171 -13.55 7.49 -7.62
C ASP A 171 -12.07 7.18 -7.30
N GLY A 172 -11.33 6.81 -8.35
CA GLY A 172 -9.92 6.42 -8.29
C GLY A 172 -9.64 5.16 -7.47
N MET A 173 -10.65 4.34 -7.18
CA MET A 173 -10.47 3.07 -6.47
C MET A 173 -9.94 1.99 -7.42
N PRO A 174 -8.84 1.29 -7.06
CA PRO A 174 -8.44 0.09 -7.78
C PRO A 174 -9.58 -0.92 -7.81
N HIS A 175 -9.83 -1.51 -8.96
CA HIS A 175 -10.85 -2.54 -9.13
C HIS A 175 -10.33 -3.74 -9.90
N PHE A 176 -11.12 -4.81 -9.89
CA PHE A 176 -10.85 -6.00 -10.67
C PHE A 176 -12.16 -6.53 -11.25
N ALA A 177 -12.30 -6.50 -12.57
CA ALA A 177 -13.53 -6.96 -13.21
C ALA A 177 -13.71 -8.49 -13.16
N GLY A 178 -12.62 -9.25 -12.97
CA GLY A 178 -12.63 -10.70 -12.93
C GLY A 178 -11.70 -11.33 -13.97
N PHE A 179 -11.52 -12.64 -13.88
CA PHE A 179 -10.73 -13.39 -14.86
C PHE A 179 -11.48 -13.54 -16.19
N PRO A 180 -10.78 -13.54 -17.33
CA PRO A 180 -11.41 -13.77 -18.63
C PRO A 180 -12.19 -15.08 -18.67
N GLY A 181 -13.44 -15.01 -19.15
CA GLY A 181 -14.37 -16.15 -19.17
C GLY A 181 -15.36 -16.18 -17.99
N GLN A 182 -15.24 -15.25 -17.05
CA GLN A 182 -16.28 -14.97 -16.05
C GLN A 182 -17.39 -14.07 -16.63
N LEU A 183 -18.51 -13.97 -15.93
CA LEU A 183 -19.55 -13.02 -16.32
C LEU A 183 -19.04 -11.57 -16.16
N PRO A 184 -19.43 -10.65 -17.07
CA PRO A 184 -19.15 -9.22 -16.92
C PRO A 184 -19.67 -8.69 -15.59
N TYR A 185 -18.97 -7.69 -15.02
CA TYR A 185 -19.39 -7.05 -13.78
C TYR A 185 -20.23 -5.80 -14.04
N LEU A 186 -21.19 -5.50 -13.16
CA LEU A 186 -21.85 -4.20 -13.14
C LEU A 186 -20.82 -3.09 -12.87
N TYR A 187 -20.95 -1.97 -13.58
CA TYR A 187 -20.01 -0.87 -13.49
C TYR A 187 -20.73 0.46 -13.28
N ASP A 188 -20.20 1.24 -12.35
CA ASP A 188 -20.54 2.63 -12.11
C ASP A 188 -19.40 3.48 -12.70
N SER A 189 -19.55 3.90 -13.97
CA SER A 189 -18.44 4.49 -14.72
C SER A 189 -18.14 5.93 -14.36
N ASP A 190 -19.13 6.65 -13.83
CA ASP A 190 -19.01 8.04 -13.38
C ASP A 190 -19.04 8.20 -11.86
N HIS A 191 -19.10 7.08 -11.13
CA HIS A 191 -19.03 7.02 -9.67
C HIS A 191 -20.17 7.81 -9.01
N ASP A 192 -21.35 7.85 -9.66
CA ASP A 192 -22.54 8.60 -9.18
C ASP A 192 -23.48 7.78 -8.29
N GLY A 193 -23.12 6.53 -8.03
CA GLY A 193 -23.90 5.55 -7.27
C GLY A 193 -24.96 4.83 -8.11
N LYS A 194 -24.97 5.00 -9.43
CA LYS A 194 -25.89 4.29 -10.34
C LYS A 194 -25.12 3.51 -11.40
N ILE A 195 -25.53 2.26 -11.57
CA ILE A 195 -24.99 1.39 -12.61
C ILE A 195 -25.46 1.87 -13.99
N ASP A 196 -24.49 2.24 -14.81
CA ASP A 196 -24.64 2.76 -16.16
C ASP A 196 -24.04 1.82 -17.23
N GLY A 197 -23.29 0.80 -16.81
CA GLY A 197 -22.64 -0.14 -17.73
C GLY A 197 -22.27 -1.50 -17.12
N VAL A 198 -21.48 -2.23 -17.89
CA VAL A 198 -20.81 -3.46 -17.45
C VAL A 198 -19.35 -3.45 -17.91
N LEU A 199 -18.45 -4.00 -17.09
CA LEU A 199 -17.07 -4.29 -17.48
C LEU A 199 -16.95 -5.76 -17.91
N GLU A 200 -16.52 -5.95 -19.15
CA GLU A 200 -16.25 -7.27 -19.73
C GLU A 200 -14.99 -7.89 -19.10
N THR A 201 -14.91 -9.22 -19.10
CA THR A 201 -13.71 -9.95 -18.65
C THR A 201 -12.98 -10.54 -19.87
N ASN A 202 -11.86 -9.91 -20.24
CA ASN A 202 -11.00 -10.36 -21.34
C ASN A 202 -9.53 -10.13 -21.00
N ASP A 203 -8.62 -10.76 -21.77
CA ASP A 203 -7.19 -10.76 -21.49
C ASP A 203 -6.58 -9.36 -21.40
N GLU A 204 -7.04 -8.43 -22.22
CA GLU A 204 -6.55 -7.05 -22.24
C GLU A 204 -7.00 -6.29 -20.98
N LEU A 205 -8.28 -6.39 -20.63
CA LEU A 205 -8.83 -5.76 -19.44
C LEU A 205 -8.26 -6.36 -18.14
N PHE A 206 -8.08 -7.67 -18.10
CA PHE A 206 -7.42 -8.35 -16.97
C PHE A 206 -6.02 -7.79 -16.71
N GLN A 207 -5.24 -7.56 -17.77
CA GLN A 207 -3.90 -6.96 -17.65
C GLN A 207 -3.97 -5.49 -17.27
N SER A 208 -4.90 -4.71 -17.83
CA SER A 208 -5.02 -3.29 -17.52
C SER A 208 -5.50 -3.03 -16.09
N ASP A 209 -6.43 -3.83 -15.58
CA ASP A 209 -6.95 -3.71 -14.21
C ASP A 209 -5.80 -3.82 -13.21
N ILE A 210 -5.00 -4.90 -13.31
CA ILE A 210 -3.89 -5.15 -12.38
C ILE A 210 -2.78 -4.12 -12.55
N ALA A 211 -2.47 -3.69 -13.79
CA ALA A 211 -1.48 -2.64 -14.04
C ALA A 211 -1.90 -1.27 -13.45
N ALA A 212 -3.20 -1.04 -13.25
CA ALA A 212 -3.75 0.17 -12.65
C ALA A 212 -3.83 0.11 -11.12
N TRP A 213 -3.51 -1.03 -10.49
CA TRP A 213 -3.55 -1.16 -9.04
C TRP A 213 -2.53 -0.26 -8.36
N GLN A 214 -2.98 0.39 -7.30
CA GLN A 214 -2.19 1.31 -6.49
C GLN A 214 -2.45 1.04 -5.02
N THR A 215 -1.39 1.03 -4.22
CA THR A 215 -1.53 1.05 -2.77
C THR A 215 -2.07 2.40 -2.28
N LYS A 216 -2.54 2.47 -1.04
CA LYS A 216 -3.05 3.69 -0.44
C LYS A 216 -1.98 4.79 -0.34
N ARG A 217 -0.69 4.46 -0.20
CA ARG A 217 0.38 5.47 -0.32
C ARG A 217 0.65 5.88 -1.76
N MET A 218 0.58 4.98 -2.75
CA MET A 218 0.76 5.32 -4.17
C MET A 218 -0.31 6.30 -4.70
N ARG A 219 -1.52 6.27 -4.11
CA ARG A 219 -2.59 7.25 -4.42
C ARG A 219 -2.28 8.68 -3.93
N GLY A 220 -1.22 8.85 -3.13
CA GLY A 220 -0.73 10.14 -2.67
C GLY A 220 -1.74 10.92 -1.83
N ASP A 221 -1.57 12.25 -1.83
CA ASP A 221 -2.39 13.16 -1.01
C ASP A 221 -3.84 13.31 -1.48
N GLY A 222 -4.17 12.77 -2.66
CA GLY A 222 -5.54 12.68 -3.16
C GLY A 222 -6.43 11.77 -2.31
N TYR A 223 -5.84 10.77 -1.62
CA TYR A 223 -6.61 9.87 -0.76
C TYR A 223 -6.79 10.44 0.67
N LYS A 224 -7.68 11.44 0.75
CA LYS A 224 -8.05 12.14 1.99
C LYS A 224 -8.94 11.26 2.87
N MET A 225 -8.63 11.17 4.16
CA MET A 225 -9.46 10.48 5.15
C MET A 225 -9.42 11.20 6.49
N GLY A 226 -10.57 11.39 7.12
CA GLY A 226 -10.66 11.93 8.49
C GLY A 226 -9.90 13.26 8.63
N THR A 227 -8.88 13.26 9.49
CA THR A 227 -8.06 14.45 9.83
C THR A 227 -6.90 14.73 8.87
N GLY A 228 -6.62 13.85 7.90
CA GLY A 228 -5.46 13.95 7.00
C GLY A 228 -5.58 13.08 5.74
N THR A 229 -4.46 12.54 5.27
CA THR A 229 -4.41 11.50 4.23
C THR A 229 -4.23 10.14 4.90
N TRP A 230 -4.47 9.03 4.19
CA TRP A 230 -4.13 7.71 4.73
C TRP A 230 -2.64 7.61 5.10
N ALA A 231 -1.75 8.13 4.24
CA ALA A 231 -0.31 8.14 4.49
C ALA A 231 0.05 8.87 5.79
N ASN A 232 -0.53 10.05 6.05
CA ASN A 232 -0.26 10.82 7.27
C ASN A 232 -0.76 10.10 8.53
N GLN A 233 -1.94 9.49 8.46
CA GLN A 233 -2.46 8.72 9.60
C GLN A 233 -1.63 7.45 9.84
N MET A 234 -1.15 6.79 8.79
CA MET A 234 -0.28 5.64 8.92
C MET A 234 1.09 6.03 9.49
N ASP A 235 1.69 7.14 9.03
CA ASP A 235 2.93 7.68 9.61
C ASP A 235 2.78 7.96 11.12
N ALA A 236 1.63 8.49 11.56
CA ALA A 236 1.35 8.70 12.98
C ALA A 236 1.24 7.39 13.76
N TYR A 237 0.62 6.36 13.18
CA TYR A 237 0.57 5.04 13.81
C TYR A 237 1.93 4.33 13.82
N GLU A 238 2.71 4.44 12.75
CA GLU A 238 4.10 3.96 12.69
C GLU A 238 4.92 4.52 13.85
N ALA A 239 4.81 5.83 14.13
CA ALA A 239 5.43 6.47 15.29
C ALA A 239 4.85 5.97 16.63
N PHE A 240 3.54 5.76 16.72
CA PHE A 240 2.88 5.23 17.91
C PHE A 240 3.33 3.80 18.27
N PHE A 241 3.63 2.98 17.25
CA PHE A 241 4.09 1.61 17.44
C PHE A 241 5.49 1.52 18.05
N VAL A 242 6.33 2.52 17.81
CA VAL A 242 7.71 2.53 18.31
C VAL A 242 7.76 2.37 19.83
N GLY A 243 8.66 1.50 20.27
CA GLY A 243 8.87 1.12 21.66
C GLY A 243 7.93 0.05 22.19
N LYS A 244 6.99 -0.47 21.38
CA LYS A 244 6.04 -1.51 21.80
C LYS A 244 6.31 -2.84 21.11
N THR A 245 6.00 -3.94 21.79
CA THR A 245 5.90 -5.25 21.13
C THR A 245 4.56 -5.39 20.41
N VAL A 246 4.46 -6.34 19.48
CA VAL A 246 3.18 -6.66 18.80
C VAL A 246 2.13 -7.12 19.82
N GLU A 247 2.52 -7.91 20.82
CA GLU A 247 1.62 -8.36 21.90
C GLU A 247 1.10 -7.17 22.74
N GLU A 248 1.96 -6.20 23.07
CA GLU A 248 1.55 -4.97 23.75
C GLU A 248 0.52 -4.17 22.90
N LEU A 249 0.68 -4.14 21.57
CA LEU A 249 -0.26 -3.49 20.64
C LEU A 249 -1.59 -4.23 20.55
N GLU A 250 -1.60 -5.56 20.50
CA GLU A 250 -2.83 -6.38 20.52
C GLU A 250 -3.63 -6.13 21.80
N VAL A 251 -2.97 -6.17 22.97
CA VAL A 251 -3.60 -5.87 24.27
C VAL A 251 -4.13 -4.44 24.32
N LEU A 252 -3.37 -3.48 23.80
CA LEU A 252 -3.80 -2.09 23.74
C LEU A 252 -5.01 -1.93 22.82
N PHE A 253 -5.02 -2.56 21.65
CA PHE A 253 -6.14 -2.54 20.72
C PHE A 253 -7.44 -3.02 21.39
N GLU A 254 -7.40 -4.19 22.03
CA GLU A 254 -8.55 -4.73 22.75
C GLU A 254 -9.04 -3.79 23.86
N ARG A 255 -8.13 -3.06 24.50
CA ARG A 255 -8.46 -2.16 25.61
C ARG A 255 -9.02 -0.81 25.16
N VAL A 256 -8.41 -0.16 24.18
CA VAL A 256 -8.66 1.26 23.88
C VAL A 256 -9.26 1.54 22.49
N PHE A 257 -9.49 0.52 21.66
CA PHE A 257 -10.15 0.66 20.37
C PHE A 257 -11.58 0.11 20.41
N SER A 258 -12.45 0.61 19.55
CA SER A 258 -13.83 0.17 19.42
C SER A 258 -13.90 -1.26 18.88
N SER A 259 -14.64 -2.14 19.55
CA SER A 259 -14.91 -3.50 19.04
C SER A 259 -15.80 -3.50 17.80
N ARG A 260 -16.49 -2.40 17.51
CA ARG A 260 -17.42 -2.29 16.39
C ARG A 260 -16.72 -1.98 15.07
N ASN A 261 -15.70 -1.12 15.10
CA ASN A 261 -15.07 -0.59 13.88
C ASN A 261 -13.55 -0.47 13.97
N GLY A 262 -12.95 -0.94 15.06
CA GLY A 262 -11.50 -0.96 15.27
C GLY A 262 -10.84 0.42 15.32
N ARG A 263 -11.61 1.51 15.45
CA ARG A 263 -11.08 2.88 15.59
C ARG A 263 -10.75 3.21 17.04
N PRO A 264 -9.80 4.12 17.31
CA PRO A 264 -9.49 4.55 18.67
C PRO A 264 -10.74 5.14 19.33
N LEU A 265 -10.96 4.80 20.61
CA LEU A 265 -12.08 5.34 21.37
C LEU A 265 -11.90 6.85 21.58
N LYS A 266 -13.02 7.56 21.69
CA LYS A 266 -13.03 9.02 21.87
C LYS A 266 -14.04 9.44 22.92
N ASP A 267 -13.76 10.56 23.57
CA ASP A 267 -14.72 11.21 24.46
C ASP A 267 -15.99 11.62 23.70
N GLY A 268 -17.12 11.63 24.41
CA GLY A 268 -18.39 12.06 23.85
C GLY A 268 -18.97 11.15 22.76
N SER A 269 -18.51 9.90 22.63
CA SER A 269 -19.13 8.93 21.71
C SER A 269 -20.64 8.81 21.98
N THR A 270 -21.44 8.83 20.91
CA THR A 270 -22.89 8.62 20.98
C THR A 270 -23.28 7.14 20.98
N ASN A 271 -22.33 6.25 20.67
CA ASN A 271 -22.52 4.81 20.79
C ASN A 271 -22.32 4.40 22.27
N GLU A 272 -23.31 3.75 22.86
CA GLU A 272 -23.33 3.42 24.30
C GLU A 272 -22.20 2.47 24.71
N GLU A 273 -21.83 1.51 23.86
CA GLU A 273 -20.76 0.55 24.13
C GLU A 273 -19.38 1.22 24.10
N ASP A 274 -19.11 1.99 23.03
CA ASP A 274 -17.87 2.77 22.89
C ASP A 274 -17.74 3.78 24.05
N LYS A 275 -18.85 4.44 24.42
CA LYS A 275 -18.87 5.39 25.54
C LYS A 275 -18.57 4.70 26.86
N ALA A 276 -19.23 3.58 27.16
CA ALA A 276 -18.99 2.84 28.39
C ALA A 276 -17.55 2.34 28.49
N LYS A 277 -16.99 1.87 27.37
CA LYS A 277 -15.59 1.43 27.28
C LYS A 277 -14.63 2.59 27.52
N TYR A 278 -14.84 3.74 26.88
CA TYR A 278 -14.03 4.94 27.07
C TYR A 278 -14.12 5.49 28.51
N ASP A 279 -15.33 5.61 29.07
CA ASP A 279 -15.55 6.14 30.41
C ASP A 279 -14.80 5.31 31.48
N ALA A 280 -14.68 3.99 31.26
CA ALA A 280 -13.98 3.05 32.13
C ALA A 280 -12.45 3.08 32.01
N LEU A 281 -11.89 3.77 31.00
CA LEU A 281 -10.44 3.87 30.82
C LEU A 281 -9.77 4.70 31.91
N SER A 282 -8.49 4.40 32.15
CA SER A 282 -7.63 5.20 33.02
C SER A 282 -7.41 6.61 32.43
N ASP A 283 -7.02 7.57 33.27
CA ASP A 283 -6.69 8.91 32.80
C ASP A 283 -5.48 8.90 31.84
N GLU A 284 -4.54 7.95 32.03
CA GLU A 284 -3.39 7.73 31.15
C GLU A 284 -3.84 7.22 29.77
N ASP A 285 -4.71 6.22 29.72
CA ASP A 285 -5.25 5.71 28.45
C ASP A 285 -6.05 6.80 27.71
N LYS A 286 -6.82 7.63 28.44
CA LYS A 286 -7.56 8.76 27.86
C LYS A 286 -6.61 9.82 27.31
N ALA A 287 -5.52 10.13 28.01
CA ALA A 287 -4.51 11.07 27.53
C ALA A 287 -3.79 10.54 26.29
N MET A 288 -3.43 9.26 26.27
CA MET A 288 -2.83 8.60 25.11
C MET A 288 -3.79 8.58 23.91
N LEU A 289 -5.07 8.26 24.12
CA LEU A 289 -6.06 8.31 23.05
C LEU A 289 -6.27 9.73 22.52
N ALA A 290 -6.26 10.75 23.38
CA ALA A 290 -6.35 12.13 22.95
C ALA A 290 -5.19 12.50 22.02
N ASP A 291 -3.97 12.07 22.35
CA ASP A 291 -2.79 12.26 21.50
C ASP A 291 -2.92 11.52 20.17
N VAL A 292 -3.21 10.20 20.21
CA VAL A 292 -3.38 9.38 18.99
C VAL A 292 -4.47 9.96 18.07
N THR A 293 -5.63 10.32 18.62
CA THR A 293 -6.77 10.80 17.83
C THR A 293 -6.59 12.18 17.22
N THR A 294 -5.58 12.95 17.65
CA THR A 294 -5.20 14.20 16.96
C THR A 294 -4.58 13.93 15.59
N ALA A 295 -3.84 12.83 15.45
CA ALA A 295 -3.05 12.52 14.26
C ALA A 295 -3.64 11.36 13.43
N ALA A 296 -4.26 10.36 14.07
CA ALA A 296 -4.82 9.19 13.41
C ALA A 296 -6.17 8.76 14.01
N THR A 297 -7.14 8.53 13.13
CA THR A 297 -8.51 8.10 13.48
C THR A 297 -8.95 6.85 12.74
N MET A 298 -8.10 6.32 11.86
CA MET A 298 -8.34 5.09 11.11
C MET A 298 -8.29 3.86 12.04
N SER A 299 -8.82 2.74 11.54
CA SER A 299 -8.80 1.49 12.29
C SER A 299 -7.40 0.86 12.27
N LEU A 300 -7.03 0.15 13.33
CA LEU A 300 -5.88 -0.77 13.30
C LEU A 300 -6.27 -2.19 12.88
N ASN A 301 -7.54 -2.54 13.01
CA ASN A 301 -8.07 -3.82 12.58
C ASN A 301 -9.59 -3.71 12.38
N ASP A 302 -10.02 -3.70 11.13
CA ASP A 302 -11.43 -3.84 10.74
C ASP A 302 -11.54 -4.57 9.40
N SER A 303 -12.73 -4.56 8.79
CA SER A 303 -12.93 -5.20 7.49
C SER A 303 -12.08 -4.60 6.36
N HIS A 304 -11.58 -3.38 6.49
CA HIS A 304 -10.70 -2.76 5.50
C HIS A 304 -9.25 -3.23 5.65
N GLY A 305 -8.89 -4.03 6.65
CA GLY A 305 -7.55 -4.57 6.79
C GLY A 305 -7.12 -4.76 8.23
N ASN A 306 -6.13 -5.63 8.43
CA ASN A 306 -5.63 -6.00 9.75
C ASN A 306 -4.15 -5.64 9.90
N ILE A 307 -3.89 -4.43 10.38
CA ILE A 307 -2.51 -3.92 10.60
C ILE A 307 -1.79 -4.76 11.65
N LEU A 308 -2.49 -5.20 12.70
CA LEU A 308 -1.90 -6.00 13.77
C LEU A 308 -1.43 -7.37 13.28
N ALA A 309 -2.20 -8.04 12.41
CA ALA A 309 -1.78 -9.30 11.81
C ALA A 309 -0.55 -9.15 10.91
N ALA A 310 -0.49 -8.09 10.09
CA ALA A 310 0.70 -7.82 9.28
C ALA A 310 1.94 -7.53 10.14
N LEU A 311 1.81 -6.77 11.24
CA LEU A 311 2.89 -6.56 12.20
C LEU A 311 3.34 -7.86 12.87
N LYS A 312 2.39 -8.74 13.21
CA LYS A 312 2.68 -10.05 13.77
C LYS A 312 3.42 -10.95 12.79
N ALA A 313 2.97 -11.02 11.55
CA ALA A 313 3.66 -11.76 10.48
C ALA A 313 5.09 -11.21 10.28
N ALA A 314 5.26 -9.88 10.30
CA ALA A 314 6.59 -9.27 10.22
C ALA A 314 7.50 -9.70 11.39
N TYR A 315 6.97 -9.75 12.61
CA TYR A 315 7.72 -10.23 13.79
C TYR A 315 8.08 -11.72 13.69
N GLU A 316 7.13 -12.57 13.28
CA GLU A 316 7.35 -14.01 13.13
C GLU A 316 8.37 -14.34 12.02
N ASN A 317 8.44 -13.49 10.99
CA ASN A 317 9.38 -13.61 9.87
C ASN A 317 10.68 -12.81 10.07
N ALA A 318 10.91 -12.24 11.27
CA ALA A 318 12.04 -11.35 11.49
C ALA A 318 13.39 -12.09 11.43
N GLN A 319 14.36 -11.50 10.73
CA GLN A 319 15.73 -11.99 10.61
C GLN A 319 16.74 -10.96 11.10
N PRO A 320 17.94 -11.36 11.58
CA PRO A 320 18.94 -10.40 12.05
C PRO A 320 19.30 -9.35 11.00
N VAL A 321 19.47 -8.09 11.43
CA VAL A 321 19.96 -7.02 10.57
C VAL A 321 21.44 -7.27 10.24
N ALA A 322 21.76 -7.32 8.95
CA ALA A 322 23.07 -7.74 8.45
C ALA A 322 24.15 -6.64 8.51
N GLY A 323 23.77 -5.37 8.60
CA GLY A 323 24.71 -4.26 8.59
C GLY A 323 24.06 -2.91 8.88
N SER A 324 24.89 -1.89 9.04
CA SER A 324 24.43 -0.50 9.20
C SER A 324 23.85 0.02 7.89
N ALA A 325 22.83 0.88 7.98
CA ALA A 325 22.09 1.39 6.83
C ALA A 325 21.67 2.85 7.04
N ALA A 326 21.56 3.59 5.94
CA ALA A 326 21.21 5.01 5.87
C ALA A 326 19.76 5.25 5.42
N SER A 327 19.10 4.22 4.89
CA SER A 327 17.69 4.30 4.50
C SER A 327 17.02 2.94 4.50
N VAL A 328 15.69 2.96 4.51
CA VAL A 328 14.82 1.79 4.40
C VAL A 328 13.72 2.07 3.39
N GLY A 329 13.42 1.09 2.54
CA GLY A 329 12.40 1.18 1.50
C GLY A 329 11.49 -0.03 1.49
N LEU A 330 10.18 0.19 1.36
CA LEU A 330 9.18 -0.86 1.14
C LEU A 330 8.59 -0.69 -0.27
N GLY A 331 8.88 -1.63 -1.15
CA GLY A 331 8.45 -1.62 -2.55
C GLY A 331 7.52 -2.76 -2.89
N ILE A 332 6.55 -2.49 -3.75
CA ILE A 332 5.49 -3.43 -4.13
C ILE A 332 5.28 -3.38 -5.65
N ASN A 333 5.16 -4.55 -6.28
CA ASN A 333 4.83 -4.65 -7.70
C ASN A 333 3.69 -5.65 -7.95
N PHE A 334 2.75 -5.28 -8.83
CA PHE A 334 1.59 -6.08 -9.21
C PHE A 334 1.69 -6.51 -10.69
N MET A 335 1.37 -7.77 -10.98
CA MET A 335 1.36 -8.31 -12.34
C MET A 335 0.26 -9.34 -12.57
N GLY A 336 -0.47 -9.20 -13.67
CA GLY A 336 -1.34 -10.24 -14.20
C GLY A 336 -0.55 -11.22 -15.06
N ARG A 337 -0.83 -12.52 -14.91
CA ARG A 337 -0.22 -13.58 -15.71
C ARG A 337 -1.28 -14.35 -16.48
N LEU A 338 -1.05 -14.45 -17.79
CA LEU A 338 -1.66 -15.49 -18.64
C LEU A 338 -0.74 -16.72 -18.58
N GLY A 339 -1.18 -17.78 -17.90
CA GLY A 339 -0.42 -19.01 -17.81
C GLY A 339 -0.22 -19.68 -19.18
N PRO A 340 0.82 -20.50 -19.38
CA PRO A 340 0.95 -21.27 -20.61
C PRO A 340 -0.04 -22.46 -20.67
N GLY A 341 -0.63 -22.82 -19.54
CA GLY A 341 -1.52 -23.97 -19.39
C GLY A 341 -3.00 -23.60 -19.50
N LYS A 342 -3.76 -24.55 -20.03
CA LYS A 342 -5.23 -24.55 -20.00
C LYS A 342 -5.69 -25.84 -19.34
N ASP A 343 -6.89 -25.81 -18.76
CA ASP A 343 -7.51 -27.03 -18.25
C ASP A 343 -8.02 -27.93 -19.39
N ASN A 344 -8.52 -29.11 -19.03
CA ASN A 344 -9.05 -30.10 -19.98
C ASN A 344 -10.30 -29.65 -20.76
N THR A 345 -10.85 -28.47 -20.45
CA THR A 345 -11.97 -27.84 -21.18
C THR A 345 -11.51 -26.71 -22.11
N ASP A 346 -10.19 -26.52 -22.28
CA ASP A 346 -9.57 -25.43 -23.03
C ASP A 346 -9.74 -24.05 -22.37
N THR A 347 -10.05 -24.00 -21.07
CA THR A 347 -10.14 -22.75 -20.30
C THR A 347 -8.77 -22.37 -19.76
N GLN A 348 -8.41 -21.10 -19.96
CA GLN A 348 -7.11 -20.54 -19.61
C GLN A 348 -6.89 -20.51 -18.09
N VAL A 349 -5.64 -20.72 -17.67
CA VAL A 349 -5.19 -20.48 -16.29
C VAL A 349 -4.61 -19.07 -16.20
N TYR A 350 -5.03 -18.31 -15.19
CA TYR A 350 -4.47 -16.98 -14.88
C TYR A 350 -3.86 -16.96 -13.48
N SER A 351 -2.95 -16.03 -13.23
CA SER A 351 -2.57 -15.68 -11.85
C SER A 351 -2.32 -14.18 -11.67
N ILE A 352 -2.53 -13.71 -10.46
CA ILE A 352 -2.17 -12.37 -9.98
C ILE A 352 -0.90 -12.56 -9.14
N ASN A 353 0.13 -11.76 -9.41
CA ASN A 353 1.43 -11.87 -8.76
C ASN A 353 1.76 -10.54 -8.10
N GLU A 354 2.13 -10.61 -6.83
CA GLU A 354 2.38 -9.43 -6.00
C GLU A 354 3.71 -9.63 -5.31
N VAL A 355 4.74 -8.90 -5.73
CA VAL A 355 6.08 -8.97 -5.14
C VAL A 355 6.26 -7.83 -4.17
N VAL A 356 6.72 -8.14 -2.96
CA VAL A 356 6.98 -7.16 -1.90
C VAL A 356 8.44 -7.25 -1.49
N ALA A 357 9.13 -6.11 -1.47
CA ALA A 357 10.54 -6.02 -1.12
C ALA A 357 10.80 -4.94 -0.08
N LEU A 358 11.33 -5.36 1.07
CA LEU A 358 11.85 -4.48 2.12
C LEU A 358 13.37 -4.44 2.01
N ASN A 359 13.93 -3.25 1.78
CA ASN A 359 15.37 -3.08 1.58
C ASN A 359 15.94 -2.06 2.55
N LEU A 360 17.11 -2.39 3.09
CA LEU A 360 17.98 -1.47 3.81
C LEU A 360 19.10 -1.05 2.86
N PHE A 361 19.37 0.26 2.73
CA PHE A 361 20.42 0.76 1.86
C PHE A 361 21.52 1.49 2.64
N ASP A 362 22.76 1.46 2.14
CA ASP A 362 23.85 2.30 2.64
C ASP A 362 23.76 3.73 2.10
N ALA A 363 24.69 4.59 2.52
CA ALA A 363 24.71 6.00 2.10
C ALA A 363 24.97 6.18 0.59
N GLU A 364 25.52 5.16 -0.07
CA GLU A 364 25.75 5.11 -1.51
C GLU A 364 24.56 4.50 -2.29
N GLY A 365 23.47 4.13 -1.60
CA GLY A 365 22.29 3.54 -2.21
C GLY A 365 22.44 2.06 -2.57
N LYS A 366 23.43 1.36 -2.03
CA LYS A 366 23.59 -0.09 -2.22
C LYS A 366 22.76 -0.83 -1.18
N ILE A 367 22.23 -1.97 -1.60
CA ILE A 367 21.46 -2.85 -0.72
C ILE A 367 22.40 -3.44 0.33
N VAL A 368 22.13 -3.13 1.60
CA VAL A 368 22.75 -3.77 2.77
C VAL A 368 22.07 -5.11 3.02
N GLN A 369 20.74 -5.11 2.99
CA GLN A 369 19.92 -6.29 3.20
C GLN A 369 18.58 -6.15 2.47
N SER A 370 18.09 -7.28 1.96
CA SER A 370 16.80 -7.37 1.29
C SER A 370 15.96 -8.47 1.93
N VAL A 371 14.67 -8.20 2.15
CA VAL A 371 13.65 -9.17 2.55
C VAL A 371 12.56 -9.13 1.49
N VAL A 372 12.48 -10.19 0.68
CA VAL A 372 11.54 -10.30 -0.43
C VAL A 372 10.59 -11.46 -0.17
N ASP A 373 9.30 -11.20 -0.41
CA ASP A 373 8.27 -12.22 -0.48
C ASP A 373 7.33 -11.95 -1.66
N GLN A 374 6.50 -12.93 -1.98
CA GLN A 374 5.55 -12.82 -3.07
C GLN A 374 4.25 -13.56 -2.75
N ILE A 375 3.12 -12.94 -3.10
CA ILE A 375 1.83 -13.63 -3.17
C ILE A 375 1.55 -13.96 -4.64
N GLU A 376 1.13 -15.20 -4.90
CA GLU A 376 0.60 -15.60 -6.22
C GLU A 376 -0.76 -16.24 -6.03
N ILE A 377 -1.77 -15.65 -6.65
CA ILE A 377 -3.18 -16.05 -6.55
C ILE A 377 -3.63 -16.51 -7.94
N ALA A 378 -3.95 -17.79 -8.09
CA ALA A 378 -4.32 -18.38 -9.37
C ALA A 378 -5.85 -18.48 -9.55
N THR A 379 -6.27 -18.75 -10.78
CA THR A 379 -7.62 -19.26 -11.01
C THR A 379 -7.80 -20.67 -10.43
N PRO A 380 -9.00 -21.05 -9.94
CA PRO A 380 -9.25 -22.34 -9.31
C PRO A 380 -9.02 -23.58 -10.19
N ASN A 381 -8.89 -23.43 -11.51
CA ASN A 381 -8.53 -24.53 -12.42
C ASN A 381 -7.02 -24.79 -12.51
N TYR A 382 -6.23 -24.12 -11.68
CA TYR A 382 -4.81 -24.43 -11.51
C TYR A 382 -4.65 -25.77 -10.79
N ASP A 383 -3.84 -26.65 -11.36
CA ASP A 383 -3.64 -28.04 -10.92
C ASP A 383 -2.54 -28.20 -9.86
N GLY A 384 -1.97 -27.11 -9.34
CA GLY A 384 -0.98 -27.16 -8.28
C GLY A 384 -1.61 -27.16 -6.89
N ASP A 385 -1.41 -28.25 -6.16
CA ASP A 385 -1.83 -28.38 -4.76
C ASP A 385 -1.28 -27.25 -3.87
N GLY A 386 -2.14 -26.78 -2.96
CA GLY A 386 -1.83 -25.68 -2.03
C GLY A 386 -1.58 -24.32 -2.69
N MET A 387 -2.05 -24.11 -3.93
CA MET A 387 -2.02 -22.79 -4.58
C MET A 387 -3.16 -21.90 -4.06
N PRO A 388 -2.86 -20.69 -3.54
CA PRO A 388 -3.89 -19.69 -3.30
C PRO A 388 -4.69 -19.44 -4.57
N HIS A 389 -6.01 -19.37 -4.46
CA HIS A 389 -6.85 -19.07 -5.60
C HIS A 389 -7.88 -18.00 -5.27
N PHE A 390 -8.38 -17.38 -6.35
CA PHE A 390 -9.50 -16.47 -6.30
C PHE A 390 -10.52 -16.87 -7.35
N SER A 391 -11.72 -17.21 -6.92
CA SER A 391 -12.80 -17.62 -7.84
C SER A 391 -13.63 -16.47 -8.41
N GLY A 392 -13.28 -15.22 -8.08
CA GLY A 392 -14.01 -13.99 -8.43
C GLY A 392 -14.88 -13.49 -7.28
N PHE A 393 -15.59 -12.38 -7.49
CA PHE A 393 -16.59 -11.93 -6.52
C PHE A 393 -17.89 -12.72 -6.65
N PRO A 394 -18.68 -12.86 -5.57
CA PRO A 394 -19.98 -13.52 -5.63
C PRO A 394 -20.90 -12.90 -6.70
N GLY A 395 -21.55 -13.75 -7.50
CA GLY A 395 -22.43 -13.33 -8.60
C GLY A 395 -21.80 -13.39 -10.00
N GLN A 396 -20.48 -13.57 -10.11
CA GLN A 396 -19.79 -13.63 -11.41
C GLN A 396 -19.85 -14.99 -12.15
N GLY A 397 -20.61 -15.94 -11.63
CA GLY A 397 -20.71 -17.29 -12.21
C GLY A 397 -19.50 -18.20 -11.96
N GLY A 398 -18.53 -17.76 -11.14
CA GLY A 398 -17.39 -18.54 -10.70
C GLY A 398 -16.36 -18.84 -11.78
N TYR A 399 -15.43 -19.75 -11.49
CA TYR A 399 -14.41 -20.21 -12.43
C TYR A 399 -14.35 -21.74 -12.43
N ASN A 400 -13.78 -22.33 -13.48
CA ASN A 400 -13.53 -23.77 -13.51
C ASN A 400 -12.68 -24.20 -12.32
N TYR A 401 -12.95 -25.39 -11.79
CA TYR A 401 -12.33 -25.90 -10.57
C TYR A 401 -11.88 -27.34 -10.74
N ASP A 402 -10.63 -27.58 -10.38
CA ASP A 402 -10.01 -28.89 -10.27
C ASP A 402 -9.75 -29.13 -8.77
N PHE A 403 -10.69 -29.79 -8.09
CA PHE A 403 -10.67 -29.94 -6.63
C PHE A 403 -9.58 -30.92 -6.18
N ASN A 404 -9.29 -31.93 -7.00
CA ASN A 404 -8.36 -33.00 -6.65
C ASN A 404 -6.98 -32.85 -7.31
N HIS A 405 -6.79 -31.78 -8.10
CA HIS A 405 -5.55 -31.45 -8.80
C HIS A 405 -5.09 -32.57 -9.75
N ASP A 406 -6.03 -33.25 -10.41
CA ASP A 406 -5.74 -34.33 -11.36
C ASP A 406 -5.72 -33.87 -12.83
N GLY A 407 -5.92 -32.57 -13.07
CA GLY A 407 -5.96 -31.94 -14.38
C GLY A 407 -7.32 -32.04 -15.07
N VAL A 408 -8.36 -32.51 -14.37
CA VAL A 408 -9.74 -32.64 -14.88
C VAL A 408 -10.65 -31.69 -14.11
N VAL A 409 -11.33 -30.79 -14.84
CA VAL A 409 -12.34 -29.91 -14.24
C VAL A 409 -13.49 -30.73 -13.64
N ASP A 410 -13.69 -30.59 -12.33
CA ASP A 410 -14.79 -31.19 -11.56
C ASP A 410 -16.09 -30.37 -11.68
N GLY A 411 -15.96 -29.07 -11.92
CA GLY A 411 -17.08 -28.15 -12.02
C GLY A 411 -16.66 -26.70 -12.02
N LYS A 412 -17.54 -25.82 -11.52
CA LYS A 412 -17.21 -24.42 -11.26
C LYS A 412 -17.21 -24.14 -9.77
N PHE A 413 -16.17 -23.48 -9.29
CA PHE A 413 -16.18 -22.86 -7.97
C PHE A 413 -16.93 -21.54 -8.07
N VAL A 414 -18.09 -21.45 -7.42
CA VAL A 414 -18.92 -20.23 -7.38
C VAL A 414 -18.93 -19.72 -5.95
N PRO A 415 -18.26 -18.59 -5.66
CA PRO A 415 -18.17 -18.08 -4.30
C PRO A 415 -19.52 -17.52 -3.85
N ASN A 416 -19.89 -17.81 -2.61
CA ASN A 416 -20.85 -17.02 -1.84
C ASN A 416 -20.07 -16.06 -0.92
N ASP A 417 -20.76 -15.21 -0.17
CA ASP A 417 -20.13 -14.22 0.72
C ASP A 417 -19.09 -14.83 1.67
N ALA A 418 -19.44 -15.93 2.35
CA ALA A 418 -18.53 -16.59 3.29
C ALA A 418 -17.35 -17.27 2.57
N GLY A 419 -17.60 -17.85 1.39
CA GLY A 419 -16.59 -18.46 0.53
C GLY A 419 -15.56 -17.43 0.06
N PHE A 420 -16.03 -16.29 -0.45
CA PHE A 420 -15.18 -15.17 -0.85
C PHE A 420 -14.26 -14.70 0.30
N GLN A 421 -14.83 -14.46 1.49
CA GLN A 421 -14.03 -14.03 2.64
C GLN A 421 -13.01 -15.10 3.06
N SER A 422 -13.40 -16.38 3.00
CA SER A 422 -12.52 -17.50 3.35
C SER A 422 -11.40 -17.70 2.32
N GLU A 423 -11.68 -17.53 1.02
CA GLU A 423 -10.67 -17.60 -0.04
C GLU A 423 -9.61 -16.53 0.17
N VAL A 424 -10.00 -15.26 0.32
CA VAL A 424 -9.07 -14.14 0.51
C VAL A 424 -8.25 -14.31 1.80
N ALA A 425 -8.88 -14.69 2.91
CA ALA A 425 -8.18 -14.94 4.18
C ALA A 425 -7.24 -16.16 4.15
N SER A 426 -7.34 -17.01 3.12
CA SER A 426 -6.48 -18.18 2.93
C SER A 426 -5.29 -17.92 2.00
N TRP A 427 -5.15 -16.70 1.47
CA TRP A 427 -4.01 -16.36 0.63
C TRP A 427 -2.71 -16.37 1.44
N LEU A 428 -1.73 -17.09 0.92
CA LEU A 428 -0.43 -17.29 1.53
C LEU A 428 0.66 -16.69 0.65
N THR A 429 1.70 -16.16 1.27
CA THR A 429 2.94 -15.84 0.57
C THR A 429 3.68 -17.11 0.14
N LYS A 430 4.62 -16.97 -0.80
CA LYS A 430 5.45 -18.09 -1.25
C LYS A 430 6.36 -18.63 -0.14
N ARG A 431 6.75 -17.81 0.84
CA ARG A 431 7.45 -18.31 2.05
C ARG A 431 6.51 -19.10 2.97
N GLU A 432 5.28 -18.63 3.20
CA GLU A 432 4.30 -19.29 4.08
C GLU A 432 3.85 -20.67 3.56
N ARG A 433 3.89 -20.88 2.24
CA ARG A 433 3.66 -22.22 1.63
C ARG A 433 4.72 -23.27 2.04
N GLY A 434 5.84 -22.82 2.59
CA GLY A 434 6.87 -23.66 3.20
C GLY A 434 7.59 -24.59 2.22
N ASP A 435 8.28 -25.58 2.79
CA ASP A 435 9.19 -26.47 2.04
C ASP A 435 8.50 -27.44 1.06
N ALA A 436 7.17 -27.51 1.11
CA ALA A 436 6.38 -28.26 0.13
C ALA A 436 6.42 -27.59 -1.24
N TYR A 437 6.55 -26.26 -1.29
CA TYR A 437 6.67 -25.51 -2.54
C TYR A 437 8.11 -25.54 -3.08
N LYS A 438 8.38 -26.58 -3.88
CA LYS A 438 9.69 -26.79 -4.52
C LYS A 438 9.73 -26.18 -5.90
N MET A 439 10.87 -25.57 -6.23
CA MET A 439 11.14 -25.02 -7.55
C MET A 439 12.64 -25.05 -7.82
N GLY A 440 12.99 -25.18 -9.10
CA GLY A 440 14.39 -25.15 -9.53
C GLY A 440 15.26 -26.15 -8.79
N ILE A 441 16.16 -25.64 -7.95
CA ILE A 441 17.15 -26.42 -7.18
C ILE A 441 16.81 -26.52 -5.68
N GLY A 442 15.73 -25.90 -5.22
CA GLY A 442 15.35 -25.87 -3.81
C GLY A 442 13.87 -25.55 -3.57
N THR A 443 13.61 -24.71 -2.58
CA THR A 443 12.31 -24.07 -2.30
C THR A 443 12.36 -22.62 -2.74
N TRP A 444 11.19 -21.98 -2.91
CA TRP A 444 11.15 -20.54 -3.23
C TRP A 444 11.92 -19.72 -2.20
N ALA A 445 11.72 -20.01 -0.89
CA ALA A 445 12.44 -19.34 0.18
C ALA A 445 13.96 -19.49 0.04
N SER A 446 14.48 -20.70 -0.19
CA SER A 446 15.93 -20.92 -0.32
C SER A 446 16.54 -20.24 -1.54
N GLU A 447 15.83 -20.21 -2.68
CA GLU A 447 16.32 -19.52 -3.88
C GLU A 447 16.25 -17.99 -3.70
N MET A 448 15.22 -17.48 -3.02
CA MET A 448 15.11 -16.06 -2.71
C MET A 448 16.18 -15.63 -1.71
N ASP A 449 16.50 -16.44 -0.70
CA ASP A 449 17.57 -16.13 0.25
C ASP A 449 18.94 -16.04 -0.45
N ALA A 450 19.20 -16.91 -1.44
CA ALA A 450 20.39 -16.82 -2.27
C ALA A 450 20.43 -15.53 -3.12
N TYR A 451 19.29 -15.12 -3.69
CA TYR A 451 19.22 -13.84 -4.41
C TYR A 451 19.35 -12.62 -3.50
N GLN A 452 18.74 -12.62 -2.30
CA GLN A 452 18.91 -11.56 -1.32
C GLN A 452 20.39 -11.39 -0.93
N ALA A 453 21.13 -12.49 -0.76
CA ALA A 453 22.58 -12.44 -0.55
C ALA A 453 23.35 -11.91 -1.77
N PHE A 454 22.91 -12.25 -2.98
CA PHE A 454 23.47 -11.71 -4.23
C PHE A 454 23.22 -10.20 -4.40
N PHE A 455 22.10 -9.69 -3.90
CA PHE A 455 21.78 -8.26 -3.96
C PHE A 455 22.68 -7.41 -3.07
N THR A 456 23.16 -7.96 -1.96
CA THR A 456 24.00 -7.25 -1.00
C THR A 456 25.23 -6.61 -1.66
N GLY A 457 25.45 -5.33 -1.36
CA GLY A 457 26.55 -4.52 -1.88
C GLY A 457 26.35 -4.00 -3.30
N LYS A 458 25.17 -4.20 -3.90
CA LYS A 458 24.81 -3.67 -5.22
C LYS A 458 23.71 -2.62 -5.12
N THR A 459 23.75 -1.66 -6.01
CA THR A 459 22.63 -0.75 -6.30
C THR A 459 21.57 -1.47 -7.14
N VAL A 460 20.34 -0.96 -7.13
CA VAL A 460 19.28 -1.49 -8.00
C VAL A 460 19.62 -1.30 -9.48
N ASP A 461 20.32 -0.21 -9.84
CA ASP A 461 20.83 0.02 -11.20
C ASP A 461 21.81 -1.07 -11.65
N GLU A 462 22.77 -1.44 -10.79
CA GLU A 462 23.69 -2.53 -11.08
C GLU A 462 22.96 -3.87 -11.26
N LEU A 463 21.89 -4.12 -10.50
CA LEU A 463 21.07 -5.32 -10.63
C LEU A 463 20.30 -5.35 -11.96
N ASP A 464 19.73 -4.23 -12.39
CA ASP A 464 19.06 -4.12 -13.69
C ASP A 464 20.04 -4.33 -14.86
N GLU A 465 21.22 -3.72 -14.79
CA GLU A 465 22.27 -3.92 -15.78
C GLU A 465 22.76 -5.38 -15.82
N LEU A 466 22.94 -6.00 -14.65
CA LEU A 466 23.29 -7.42 -14.55
C LEU A 466 22.18 -8.29 -15.13
N PHE A 467 20.91 -8.02 -14.79
CA PHE A 467 19.77 -8.76 -15.34
C PHE A 467 19.76 -8.74 -16.87
N GLY A 468 19.85 -7.55 -17.46
CA GLY A 468 19.88 -7.37 -18.91
C GLY A 468 21.06 -8.10 -19.58
N ARG A 469 22.19 -8.23 -18.88
CA ARG A 469 23.42 -8.83 -19.40
C ARG A 469 23.50 -10.35 -19.22
N VAL A 470 23.21 -10.87 -18.03
CA VAL A 470 23.51 -12.27 -17.65
C VAL A 470 22.28 -13.18 -17.50
N PHE A 471 21.06 -12.65 -17.67
CA PHE A 471 19.83 -13.44 -17.62
C PHE A 471 19.22 -13.60 -19.02
N SER A 472 18.44 -14.68 -19.21
CA SER A 472 17.76 -14.98 -20.47
C SER A 472 16.69 -13.93 -20.76
N SER A 473 16.71 -13.35 -21.94
CA SER A 473 15.65 -12.43 -22.38
C SER A 473 14.30 -13.13 -22.64
N ARG A 474 14.31 -14.47 -22.71
CA ARG A 474 13.10 -15.27 -22.96
C ARG A 474 12.31 -15.57 -21.69
N ASN A 475 13.01 -15.87 -20.59
CA ASN A 475 12.36 -16.37 -19.37
C ASN A 475 12.94 -15.77 -18.08
N GLY A 476 13.83 -14.80 -18.19
CA GLY A 476 14.43 -14.09 -17.06
C GLY A 476 15.26 -14.95 -16.11
N ARG A 477 15.59 -16.20 -16.45
CA ARG A 477 16.45 -17.07 -15.64
C ARG A 477 17.93 -16.81 -15.92
N PRO A 478 18.84 -17.10 -14.97
CA PRO A 478 20.28 -17.03 -15.21
C PRO A 478 20.70 -17.82 -16.44
N LEU A 479 21.55 -17.25 -17.29
CA LEU A 479 22.10 -17.94 -18.46
C LEU A 479 22.95 -19.14 -18.04
N LYS A 480 22.99 -20.17 -18.89
CA LYS A 480 23.68 -21.43 -18.61
C LYS A 480 24.55 -21.84 -19.78
N ASP A 481 25.72 -22.42 -19.47
CA ASP A 481 26.56 -23.06 -20.48
C ASP A 481 25.81 -24.20 -21.18
N GLY A 482 26.09 -24.37 -22.47
CA GLY A 482 25.49 -25.44 -23.27
C GLY A 482 23.98 -25.31 -23.50
N SER A 483 23.38 -24.12 -23.33
CA SER A 483 21.97 -23.89 -23.69
C SER A 483 21.67 -24.36 -25.11
N THR A 484 20.54 -25.05 -25.28
CA THR A 484 20.04 -25.49 -26.60
C THR A 484 19.27 -24.40 -27.33
N ASN A 485 18.91 -23.30 -26.65
CA ASN A 485 18.33 -22.13 -27.27
C ASN A 485 19.46 -21.26 -27.85
N GLU A 486 19.39 -20.97 -29.15
CA GLU A 486 20.48 -20.29 -29.88
C GLU A 486 20.75 -18.87 -29.37
N GLU A 487 19.72 -18.14 -28.94
CA GLU A 487 19.85 -16.77 -28.40
C GLU A 487 20.51 -16.78 -27.03
N ASP A 488 20.01 -17.61 -26.10
CA ASP A 488 20.59 -17.79 -24.77
C ASP A 488 22.04 -18.28 -24.87
N LYS A 489 22.33 -19.20 -25.80
CA LYS A 489 23.68 -19.70 -26.05
C LYS A 489 24.61 -18.59 -26.55
N ALA A 490 24.18 -17.82 -27.56
CA ALA A 490 24.97 -16.72 -28.09
C ALA A 490 25.24 -15.65 -27.02
N LYS A 491 24.23 -15.34 -26.19
CA LYS A 491 24.36 -14.40 -25.07
C LYS A 491 25.35 -14.90 -24.03
N TYR A 492 25.27 -16.17 -23.63
CA TYR A 492 26.21 -16.78 -22.68
C TYR A 492 27.64 -16.86 -23.23
N ASP A 493 27.82 -17.29 -24.48
CA ASP A 493 29.14 -17.43 -25.10
C ASP A 493 29.87 -16.08 -25.18
N ALA A 494 29.12 -14.98 -25.34
CA ALA A 494 29.62 -13.60 -25.39
C ALA A 494 29.97 -12.99 -24.00
N LEU A 495 29.60 -13.64 -22.90
CA LEU A 495 29.91 -13.15 -21.56
C LEU A 495 31.40 -13.19 -21.26
N SER A 496 31.84 -12.24 -20.44
CA SER A 496 33.20 -12.23 -19.88
C SER A 496 33.42 -13.42 -18.93
N ASP A 497 34.67 -13.78 -18.66
CA ASP A 497 34.98 -14.84 -17.70
C ASP A 497 34.50 -14.47 -16.27
N GLU A 498 34.48 -13.18 -15.95
CA GLU A 498 33.94 -12.66 -14.69
C GLU A 498 32.42 -12.85 -14.60
N ASP A 499 31.68 -12.49 -15.66
CA ASP A 499 30.22 -12.70 -15.71
C ASP A 499 29.87 -14.19 -15.65
N LYS A 500 30.68 -15.05 -16.30
CA LYS A 500 30.50 -16.51 -16.23
C LYS A 500 30.76 -17.05 -14.83
N ALA A 501 31.76 -16.52 -14.13
CA ALA A 501 32.05 -16.88 -12.74
C ALA A 501 30.94 -16.39 -11.79
N LEU A 502 30.44 -15.16 -12.00
CA LEU A 502 29.30 -14.61 -11.27
C LEU A 502 28.05 -15.47 -11.45
N LEU A 503 27.73 -15.86 -12.69
CA LEU A 503 26.60 -16.75 -12.97
C LEU A 503 26.76 -18.11 -12.31
N ALA A 504 27.97 -18.68 -12.34
CA ALA A 504 28.23 -19.95 -11.68
C ALA A 504 27.97 -19.86 -10.18
N ASP A 505 28.38 -18.76 -9.54
CA ASP A 505 28.12 -18.49 -8.12
C ASP A 505 26.61 -18.36 -7.83
N VAL A 506 25.91 -17.48 -8.56
CA VAL A 506 24.46 -17.28 -8.41
C VAL A 506 23.69 -18.59 -8.61
N THR A 507 24.03 -19.35 -9.65
CA THR A 507 23.31 -20.59 -9.98
C THR A 507 23.60 -21.75 -9.04
N THR A 508 24.54 -21.61 -8.09
CA THR A 508 24.67 -22.57 -6.98
C THR A 508 23.52 -22.47 -5.98
N GLY A 509 22.94 -21.26 -5.82
CA GLY A 509 21.90 -20.99 -4.83
C GLY A 509 20.52 -20.69 -5.42
N ALA A 510 20.43 -20.13 -6.64
CA ALA A 510 19.15 -19.79 -7.26
C ALA A 510 19.13 -20.00 -8.78
N THR A 511 17.99 -20.47 -9.30
CA THR A 511 17.76 -20.66 -10.74
C THR A 511 16.42 -20.10 -11.22
N MET A 512 15.62 -19.56 -10.32
CA MET A 512 14.40 -18.83 -10.61
C MET A 512 14.69 -17.50 -11.31
N SER A 513 13.67 -16.94 -11.95
CA SER A 513 13.78 -15.66 -12.62
C SER A 513 13.76 -14.52 -11.59
N LEU A 514 14.44 -13.41 -11.89
CA LEU A 514 14.27 -12.14 -11.17
C LEU A 514 13.15 -11.27 -11.77
N ASN A 515 12.77 -11.55 -13.02
CA ASN A 515 11.70 -10.87 -13.72
C ASN A 515 11.17 -11.79 -14.83
N ASP A 516 10.02 -12.42 -14.58
CA ASP A 516 9.25 -13.14 -15.59
C ASP A 516 7.74 -12.98 -15.34
N SER A 517 6.92 -13.75 -16.07
CA SER A 517 5.47 -13.70 -15.92
C SER A 517 4.96 -14.03 -14.51
N HIS A 518 5.73 -14.75 -13.70
CA HIS A 518 5.39 -15.11 -12.33
C HIS A 518 5.80 -14.04 -11.32
N GLY A 519 6.37 -12.90 -11.73
CA GLY A 519 6.71 -11.81 -10.82
C GLY A 519 7.92 -11.02 -11.27
N ASN A 520 7.95 -9.74 -10.90
CA ASN A 520 9.03 -8.81 -11.20
C ASN A 520 9.67 -8.29 -9.92
N ILE A 521 10.67 -9.04 -9.45
CA ILE A 521 11.43 -8.73 -8.22
C ILE A 521 12.20 -7.42 -8.42
N LEU A 522 12.76 -7.18 -9.60
CA LEU A 522 13.50 -5.94 -9.90
C LEU A 522 12.61 -4.70 -9.78
N ALA A 523 11.35 -4.76 -10.24
CA ALA A 523 10.43 -3.64 -10.07
C ALA A 523 10.08 -3.37 -8.60
N ALA A 524 9.92 -4.41 -7.77
CA ALA A 524 9.72 -4.22 -6.34
C ALA A 524 10.97 -3.64 -5.63
N LEU A 525 12.18 -4.07 -6.03
CA LEU A 525 13.43 -3.46 -5.56
C LEU A 525 13.52 -1.98 -5.96
N ARG A 526 13.18 -1.65 -7.21
CA ARG A 526 13.15 -0.27 -7.71
C ARG A 526 12.16 0.59 -6.94
N ASP A 527 10.92 0.12 -6.79
CA ASP A 527 9.88 0.83 -6.04
C ASP A 527 10.30 1.08 -4.58
N SER A 528 11.02 0.13 -3.96
CA SER A 528 11.55 0.31 -2.61
C SER A 528 12.63 1.40 -2.54
N MET A 529 13.49 1.50 -3.56
CA MET A 529 14.54 2.52 -3.64
C MET A 529 13.94 3.91 -3.89
N ASP A 530 12.94 4.00 -4.76
CA ASP A 530 12.25 5.25 -5.08
C ASP A 530 11.46 5.79 -3.87
N LYS A 531 10.97 4.89 -3.00
CA LYS A 531 10.20 5.21 -1.79
C LYS A 531 11.01 5.18 -0.49
N GLN A 532 12.33 5.11 -0.58
CA GLN A 532 13.17 4.97 0.61
C GLN A 532 13.04 6.18 1.55
N VAL A 533 13.06 5.91 2.85
CA VAL A 533 13.05 6.93 3.90
C VAL A 533 14.38 6.88 4.64
N ALA A 534 14.94 8.05 4.93
CA ALA A 534 16.22 8.16 5.65
C ALA A 534 16.09 7.63 7.09
N VAL A 535 17.04 6.77 7.47
CA VAL A 535 17.20 6.24 8.83
C VAL A 535 18.70 6.19 9.16
N GLU A 536 19.06 6.17 10.44
CA GLU A 536 20.46 5.94 10.85
C GLU A 536 20.52 4.65 11.66
N ILE A 537 20.72 3.52 10.99
CA ILE A 537 20.87 2.22 11.64
C ILE A 537 22.34 1.99 11.94
N THR A 538 22.68 1.91 13.22
CA THR A 538 24.02 1.47 13.67
C THR A 538 23.89 0.11 14.34
N VAL A 539 24.47 -0.91 13.73
CA VAL A 539 24.58 -2.24 14.36
C VAL A 539 25.75 -2.22 15.33
N GLY A 540 25.47 -2.33 16.64
CA GLY A 540 26.52 -2.44 17.66
C GLY A 540 27.34 -3.72 17.52
N GLU A 541 28.67 -3.63 17.75
CA GLU A 541 29.59 -4.79 17.80
C GLU A 541 29.21 -5.84 18.84
#